data_AF-A0A1A8DWU1-F1
#
_entry.id   AF-A0A1A8DWU1-F1
#
_cell.length_a   1.000
_cell.length_b   1.000
_cell.length_c   1.000
_cell.angle_alpha   90.00
_cell.angle_beta   90.00
_cell.angle_gamma   90.00
#
_symmetry.space_group_name_H-M   'P 1'
#
loop_
_entity.id
_entity.type
_entity.pdbx_description
1 polymer ?
#
loop_
_entity_poly.entity_id
_entity_poly.type
_entity_poly.pdbx_seq_one_letter_code
_entity_poly.pdbx_strand_id
1 'polypeptide(L)'
;MSSSEQAKMGDVLASEADLLGMIKEYLTFEEFEETVQVFDKECKRKGKLVSKPRGNALRDSKTRVIQKDLLSSFDDGDHKVFFELWTENIPSEVKHTDTEAQSLEFYLHIHFSIYPLRRHPNRQDQAEFEERISLFKQYLETRGAALSQTTEFLPYYALPFVPNPTVHPSFKDLFQDSWIPQLKSKLEKFLLLSLKSSKTPRLLTLYKEGGRSTKEIETEAVQQLQLQLAESDRRITSYVRKFNKTQADYRNLIGITAELVDTLEATVSGKMISLEYLQSVYVRLFSSQMRQRMVQSTDFTRPGTGYYSLSPYDDGYASSMLRASIAPQRPKDVPMLPSLDYEKLKKDLVEGPLRLRCLLLQALRWRLTRSLPGEQRDTVLQGFISNDLLKCYNPNQKTVLDMMRSNNEVVRQYTARLINAFASLAEGRAYLSQIPKLLKVLTEALKTEDKESLTR
;
A
#
# COMPACT_ATOMS: atom_id res chain seq x y z
N MET A 1 -38.13 -30.86 -7.86
CA MET A 1 -36.96 -31.36 -7.09
C MET A 1 -35.94 -30.25 -7.03
N SER A 2 -35.68 -29.78 -5.82
CA SER A 2 -35.02 -28.51 -5.51
C SER A 2 -33.49 -28.66 -5.48
N SER A 3 -32.84 -27.80 -6.27
CA SER A 3 -31.63 -27.01 -5.98
C SER A 3 -30.59 -27.51 -4.98
N SER A 4 -29.36 -27.66 -5.46
CA SER A 4 -28.20 -27.00 -4.84
C SER A 4 -27.10 -26.86 -5.89
N GLU A 5 -27.10 -25.71 -6.57
CA GLU A 5 -25.99 -25.23 -7.40
C GLU A 5 -24.77 -24.98 -6.51
N GLN A 6 -23.67 -25.65 -6.83
CA GLN A 6 -22.35 -25.32 -6.30
C GLN A 6 -21.92 -23.95 -6.84
N ALA A 7 -22.15 -22.91 -6.05
CA ALA A 7 -21.63 -21.57 -6.26
C ALA A 7 -20.08 -21.60 -6.25
N LYS A 8 -19.47 -21.59 -7.44
CA LYS A 8 -18.06 -21.21 -7.61
C LYS A 8 -17.96 -19.69 -7.44
N MET A 9 -17.72 -19.28 -6.20
CA MET A 9 -17.33 -17.91 -5.84
C MET A 9 -15.88 -17.68 -6.31
N GLY A 10 -15.71 -17.35 -7.58
CA GLY A 10 -14.45 -16.82 -8.11
C GLY A 10 -14.40 -15.32 -7.82
N ASP A 11 -13.85 -14.97 -6.67
CA ASP A 11 -13.75 -13.59 -6.17
C ASP A 11 -13.08 -12.64 -7.17
N VAL A 12 -13.64 -11.43 -7.22
CA VAL A 12 -13.11 -10.21 -7.85
C VAL A 12 -11.76 -9.86 -7.19
N LEU A 13 -10.65 -10.40 -7.71
CA LEU A 13 -9.32 -10.06 -7.20
C LEU A 13 -8.78 -8.83 -7.95
N ALA A 14 -8.59 -7.73 -7.21
CA ALA A 14 -7.84 -6.57 -7.68
C ALA A 14 -6.47 -7.02 -8.24
N SER A 15 -6.00 -6.38 -9.31
CA SER A 15 -4.71 -6.75 -9.88
C SER A 15 -3.62 -6.53 -8.84
N GLU A 16 -2.64 -7.44 -8.78
CA GLU A 16 -1.53 -7.34 -7.83
C GLU A 16 -0.84 -5.97 -7.88
N ALA A 17 -0.78 -5.36 -9.08
CA ALA A 17 -0.24 -4.02 -9.30
C ALA A 17 -1.06 -2.90 -8.63
N ASP A 18 -2.38 -3.06 -8.54
CA ASP A 18 -3.28 -2.11 -7.89
C ASP A 18 -3.13 -2.20 -6.37
N LEU A 19 -3.11 -3.42 -5.81
CA LEU A 19 -2.89 -3.67 -4.39
C LEU A 19 -1.55 -3.10 -3.92
N LEU A 20 -0.47 -3.30 -4.69
CA LEU A 20 0.84 -2.73 -4.39
C LEU A 20 0.83 -1.19 -4.43
N GLY A 21 0.05 -0.59 -5.33
CA GLY A 21 -0.13 0.87 -5.40
C GLY A 21 -0.83 1.44 -4.16
N MET A 22 -1.85 0.75 -3.65
CA MET A 22 -2.57 1.17 -2.44
C MET A 22 -1.75 1.00 -1.18
N ILE A 23 -0.98 -0.10 -1.07
CA ILE A 23 -0.04 -0.29 0.03
C ILE A 23 0.95 0.88 0.06
N LYS A 24 1.49 1.27 -1.10
CA LYS A 24 2.39 2.42 -1.20
C LYS A 24 1.72 3.72 -0.75
N GLU A 25 0.48 3.96 -1.14
CA GLU A 25 -0.29 5.14 -0.73
C GLU A 25 -0.54 5.18 0.78
N TYR A 26 -0.93 4.05 1.37
CA TYR A 26 -1.08 3.91 2.82
C TYR A 26 0.21 4.23 3.56
N LEU A 27 1.32 3.61 3.15
CA LEU A 27 2.62 3.83 3.77
C LEU A 27 3.12 5.27 3.62
N THR A 28 2.76 5.95 2.53
CA THR A 28 3.11 7.36 2.30
C THR A 28 2.26 8.28 3.15
N PHE A 29 0.98 7.95 3.38
CA PHE A 29 0.11 8.72 4.25
C PHE A 29 0.51 8.62 5.72
N GLU A 30 0.89 7.42 6.18
CA GLU A 30 1.32 7.18 7.57
C GLU A 30 2.77 7.64 7.83
N GLU A 31 3.40 8.33 6.87
CA GLU A 31 4.78 8.86 7.00
C GLU A 31 5.80 7.76 7.34
N PHE A 32 5.69 6.60 6.67
CA PHE A 32 6.66 5.50 6.81
C PHE A 32 7.70 5.52 5.69
N GLU A 33 8.50 6.59 5.60
CA GLU A 33 9.38 6.84 4.44
C GLU A 33 10.40 5.72 4.21
N GLU A 34 11.03 5.23 5.28
CA GLU A 34 12.00 4.13 5.19
C GLU A 34 11.35 2.86 4.62
N THR A 35 10.13 2.55 5.09
CA THR A 35 9.36 1.40 4.64
C THR A 35 8.95 1.54 3.18
N VAL A 36 8.53 2.73 2.75
CA VAL A 36 8.21 3.01 1.33
C VAL A 36 9.43 2.78 0.44
N GLN A 37 10.61 3.23 0.87
CA GLN A 37 11.84 3.04 0.09
C GLN A 37 12.23 1.57 -0.04
N VAL A 38 12.13 0.81 1.04
CA VAL A 38 12.41 -0.64 1.03
C VAL A 38 11.38 -1.37 0.16
N PHE A 39 10.11 -1.03 0.30
CA PHE A 39 9.01 -1.59 -0.48
C PHE A 39 9.21 -1.39 -1.99
N ASP A 40 9.55 -0.16 -2.40
CA ASP A 40 9.83 0.15 -3.81
C ASP A 40 11.05 -0.63 -4.35
N LYS A 41 12.12 -0.75 -3.56
CA LYS A 41 13.31 -1.54 -3.93
C LYS A 41 12.95 -3.01 -4.11
N GLU A 42 12.14 -3.57 -3.22
CA GLU A 42 11.73 -4.97 -3.29
C GLU A 42 10.80 -5.24 -4.48
N CYS A 43 9.83 -4.36 -4.74
CA CYS A 43 8.95 -4.47 -5.90
C CYS A 43 9.73 -4.47 -7.21
N LYS A 44 10.71 -3.56 -7.35
CA LYS A 44 11.61 -3.50 -8.50
C LYS A 44 12.44 -4.78 -8.65
N ARG A 45 13.03 -5.27 -7.56
CA ARG A 45 13.83 -6.51 -7.56
C ARG A 45 13.01 -7.73 -7.98
N LYS A 46 11.73 -7.78 -7.61
CA LYS A 46 10.80 -8.87 -7.97
C LYS A 46 10.14 -8.68 -9.34
N GLY A 47 10.47 -7.62 -10.08
CA GLY A 47 9.85 -7.33 -11.38
C GLY A 47 8.36 -7.00 -11.31
N LYS A 48 7.87 -6.56 -10.14
CA LYS A 48 6.46 -6.22 -9.93
C LYS A 48 6.21 -4.77 -10.33
N LEU A 49 5.21 -4.57 -11.18
CA LEU A 49 4.76 -3.23 -11.57
C LEU A 49 3.88 -2.67 -10.46
N VAL A 50 4.31 -1.59 -9.83
CA VAL A 50 3.49 -0.82 -8.89
C VAL A 50 2.70 0.20 -9.73
N SER A 51 1.37 0.10 -9.73
CA SER A 51 0.53 1.07 -10.43
C SER A 51 0.75 2.48 -9.86
N LYS A 52 0.73 3.51 -10.73
CA LYS A 52 0.64 4.90 -10.26
C LYS A 52 -0.72 5.08 -9.59
N PRO A 53 -0.82 5.86 -8.51
CA PRO A 53 -2.09 6.05 -7.79
C PRO A 53 -3.12 6.69 -8.73
N ARG A 54 -4.06 5.88 -9.26
CA ARG A 54 -5.22 6.36 -10.03
C ARG A 54 -6.10 7.30 -9.18
N GLY A 55 -6.01 7.23 -7.85
CA GLY A 55 -6.74 8.09 -6.91
C GLY A 55 -6.33 9.56 -6.95
N ASN A 56 -5.04 9.86 -7.11
CA ASN A 56 -4.56 11.24 -7.10
C ASN A 56 -4.92 11.99 -8.39
N ALA A 57 -4.89 11.37 -9.58
CA ALA A 57 -5.20 12.09 -10.82
C ALA A 57 -6.67 12.56 -10.90
N LEU A 58 -7.62 11.70 -10.50
CA LEU A 58 -9.04 12.02 -10.46
C LEU A 58 -9.37 13.02 -9.33
N ARG A 59 -8.77 12.86 -8.15
CA ARG A 59 -9.00 13.79 -7.04
C ARG A 59 -8.33 15.14 -7.29
N ASP A 60 -7.09 15.17 -7.77
CA ASP A 60 -6.43 16.40 -8.20
C ASP A 60 -7.23 17.08 -9.32
N SER A 61 -7.85 16.32 -10.24
CA SER A 61 -8.75 16.91 -11.23
C SER A 61 -9.99 17.52 -10.58
N LYS A 62 -10.64 16.85 -9.63
CA LYS A 62 -11.83 17.37 -8.93
C LYS A 62 -11.49 18.58 -8.06
N THR A 63 -10.39 18.52 -7.32
CA THR A 63 -9.88 19.62 -6.50
C THR A 63 -9.48 20.82 -7.37
N ARG A 64 -8.86 20.59 -8.52
CA ARG A 64 -8.55 21.66 -9.50
C ARG A 64 -9.81 22.25 -10.13
N VAL A 65 -10.84 21.43 -10.39
CA VAL A 65 -12.14 21.91 -10.87
C VAL A 65 -12.80 22.77 -9.80
N ILE A 66 -12.91 22.30 -8.56
CA ILE A 66 -13.46 23.08 -7.44
C ILE A 66 -12.67 24.37 -7.21
N GLN A 67 -11.34 24.30 -7.26
CA GLN A 67 -10.49 25.49 -7.14
C GLN A 67 -10.76 26.48 -8.28
N LYS A 68 -10.91 25.99 -9.51
CA LYS A 68 -11.25 26.82 -10.67
C LYS A 68 -12.64 27.45 -10.54
N ASP A 69 -13.63 26.67 -10.08
CA ASP A 69 -15.01 27.11 -9.92
C ASP A 69 -15.17 28.14 -8.79
N LEU A 70 -14.43 27.98 -7.68
CA LEU A 70 -14.34 28.98 -6.62
C LEU A 70 -13.70 30.28 -7.11
N LEU A 71 -12.62 30.18 -7.89
CA LEU A 71 -11.94 31.36 -8.44
C LEU A 71 -12.78 32.06 -9.53
N SER A 72 -13.50 31.32 -10.38
CA SER A 72 -14.41 31.93 -11.35
C SER A 72 -15.58 32.61 -10.65
N SER A 73 -16.16 31.98 -9.61
CA SER A 73 -17.24 32.60 -8.83
C SER A 73 -16.78 33.87 -8.11
N PHE A 74 -15.51 33.91 -7.67
CA PHE A 74 -14.89 35.11 -7.09
C PHE A 74 -14.74 36.25 -8.12
N ASP A 75 -14.32 35.92 -9.35
CA ASP A 75 -14.16 36.89 -10.44
C ASP A 75 -15.52 37.41 -10.96
N ASP A 76 -16.50 36.52 -11.08
CA ASP A 76 -17.86 36.80 -11.56
C ASP A 76 -18.75 37.49 -10.52
N GLY A 77 -18.35 37.43 -9.24
CA GLY A 77 -19.03 38.07 -8.12
C GLY A 77 -20.28 37.34 -7.65
N ASP A 78 -20.38 36.03 -7.91
CA ASP A 78 -21.51 35.19 -7.49
C ASP A 78 -21.35 34.78 -6.02
N HIS A 79 -22.00 35.55 -5.14
CA HIS A 79 -21.96 35.32 -3.69
C HIS A 79 -22.56 33.95 -3.31
N LYS A 80 -23.69 33.55 -3.92
CA LYS A 80 -24.42 32.34 -3.49
C LYS A 80 -23.63 31.09 -3.83
N VAL A 81 -23.21 30.97 -5.10
CA VAL A 81 -22.44 29.82 -5.59
C VAL A 81 -21.10 29.71 -4.86
N PHE A 82 -20.42 30.85 -4.62
CA PHE A 82 -19.15 30.84 -3.91
C PHE A 82 -19.29 30.31 -2.48
N PHE A 83 -20.25 30.82 -1.69
CA PHE A 83 -20.39 30.41 -0.29
C PHE A 83 -21.00 29.02 -0.11
N GLU A 84 -21.79 28.53 -1.06
CA GLU A 84 -22.19 27.12 -1.14
C GLU A 84 -20.95 26.22 -1.32
N LEU A 85 -20.13 26.50 -2.34
CA LEU A 85 -18.89 25.76 -2.59
C LEU A 85 -17.89 25.86 -1.43
N TRP A 86 -17.76 27.03 -0.81
CA TRP A 86 -16.92 27.27 0.38
C TRP A 86 -17.41 26.45 1.58
N THR A 87 -18.73 26.39 1.79
CA THR A 87 -19.32 25.65 2.91
C THR A 87 -19.14 24.15 2.73
N GLU A 88 -19.33 23.63 1.52
CA GLU A 88 -19.22 22.20 1.21
C GLU A 88 -17.79 21.67 1.19
N ASN A 89 -16.82 22.46 0.69
CA ASN A 89 -15.50 21.93 0.35
C ASN A 89 -14.40 22.24 1.38
N ILE A 90 -14.60 23.21 2.27
CA ILE A 90 -13.61 23.57 3.28
C ILE A 90 -13.99 22.93 4.63
N PRO A 91 -13.08 22.18 5.28
CA PRO A 91 -13.36 21.52 6.55
C PRO A 91 -13.77 22.50 7.65
N SER A 92 -14.78 22.12 8.43
CA SER A 92 -15.30 22.93 9.55
C SER A 92 -14.23 23.18 10.62
N GLU A 93 -13.27 22.27 10.79
CA GLU A 93 -12.16 22.42 11.74
C GLU A 93 -11.24 23.59 11.38
N VAL A 94 -10.96 23.78 10.08
CA VAL A 94 -10.15 24.90 9.59
C VAL A 94 -10.94 26.21 9.70
N LYS A 95 -12.25 26.18 9.43
CA LYS A 95 -13.14 27.35 9.54
C LYS A 95 -13.25 27.92 10.96
N HIS A 96 -13.08 27.08 11.98
CA HIS A 96 -13.29 27.49 13.38
C HIS A 96 -12.00 27.71 14.16
N THR A 97 -10.89 27.07 13.77
CA THR A 97 -9.64 27.11 14.55
C THR A 97 -8.55 27.99 13.92
N ASP A 98 -8.58 28.21 12.60
CA ASP A 98 -7.53 28.97 11.91
C ASP A 98 -7.89 30.46 11.78
N THR A 99 -7.10 31.32 12.41
CA THR A 99 -7.22 32.77 12.35
C THR A 99 -7.06 33.30 10.92
N GLU A 100 -6.23 32.67 10.09
CA GLU A 100 -6.05 33.07 8.68
C GLU A 100 -7.28 32.75 7.84
N ALA A 101 -7.93 31.60 8.08
CA ALA A 101 -9.18 31.22 7.42
C ALA A 101 -10.33 32.18 7.78
N GLN A 102 -10.44 32.58 9.05
CA GLN A 102 -11.46 33.52 9.52
C GLN A 102 -11.26 34.93 8.96
N SER A 103 -10.01 35.39 8.94
CA SER A 103 -9.63 36.67 8.31
C SER A 103 -9.96 36.67 6.82
N LEU A 104 -9.63 35.60 6.10
CA LEU A 104 -9.93 35.47 4.68
C LEU A 104 -11.44 35.43 4.41
N GLU A 105 -12.20 34.65 5.17
CA GLU A 105 -13.67 34.59 5.08
C GLU A 105 -14.31 35.97 5.28
N PHE A 106 -13.81 36.76 6.24
CA PHE A 106 -14.27 38.14 6.47
C PHE A 106 -14.01 39.06 5.27
N TYR A 107 -12.81 39.03 4.70
CA TYR A 107 -12.49 39.83 3.51
C TYR A 107 -13.27 39.39 2.26
N LEU A 108 -13.57 38.09 2.13
CA LEU A 108 -14.42 37.58 1.04
C LEU A 108 -15.84 38.12 1.15
N HIS A 109 -16.43 38.14 2.35
CA HIS A 109 -17.74 38.77 2.56
C HIS A 109 -17.73 40.27 2.22
N ILE A 110 -16.66 41.00 2.55
CA ILE A 110 -16.49 42.40 2.12
C ILE A 110 -16.43 42.51 0.60
N HIS A 111 -15.61 41.68 -0.06
CA HIS A 111 -15.47 41.67 -1.52
C HIS A 111 -16.81 41.51 -2.23
N PHE A 112 -17.57 40.48 -1.86
CA PHE A 112 -18.87 40.24 -2.47
C PHE A 112 -19.88 41.35 -2.17
N SER A 113 -19.80 41.96 -0.98
CA SER A 113 -20.67 43.09 -0.61
C SER A 113 -20.40 44.33 -1.46
N ILE A 114 -19.13 44.68 -1.70
CA ILE A 114 -18.76 45.87 -2.47
C ILE A 114 -18.67 45.60 -3.98
N TYR A 115 -18.83 44.35 -4.42
CA TYR A 115 -18.73 43.96 -5.84
C TYR A 115 -19.66 44.76 -6.76
N PRO A 116 -20.96 44.99 -6.43
CA PRO A 116 -21.84 45.80 -7.27
C PRO A 116 -21.41 47.27 -7.35
N LEU A 117 -20.77 47.81 -6.31
CA LEU A 117 -20.29 49.20 -6.29
C LEU A 117 -19.06 49.44 -7.19
N ARG A 118 -18.39 48.37 -7.63
CA ARG A 118 -17.20 48.43 -8.49
C ARG A 118 -17.52 48.21 -9.98
N ARG A 119 -18.59 47.47 -10.31
CA ARG A 119 -19.17 47.50 -11.67
C ARG A 119 -19.95 48.82 -11.81
N HIS A 120 -19.93 49.43 -12.99
CA HIS A 120 -20.43 50.79 -13.21
C HIS A 120 -21.78 51.07 -12.51
N PRO A 121 -21.93 52.20 -11.79
CA PRO A 121 -23.12 52.46 -10.97
C PRO A 121 -24.36 52.69 -11.83
N ASN A 122 -25.13 51.63 -12.08
CA ASN A 122 -26.50 51.71 -12.58
C ASN A 122 -27.49 51.56 -11.42
N ARG A 123 -28.76 51.95 -11.65
CA ARG A 123 -29.84 51.82 -10.64
C ARG A 123 -30.08 50.38 -10.16
N GLN A 124 -29.70 49.37 -10.95
CA GLN A 124 -29.86 47.95 -10.59
C GLN A 124 -28.82 47.48 -9.56
N ASP A 125 -27.62 48.05 -9.57
CA ASP A 125 -26.53 47.67 -8.68
C ASP A 125 -26.76 48.14 -7.23
N GLN A 126 -27.61 49.17 -7.04
CA GLN A 126 -27.96 49.66 -5.70
C GLN A 126 -28.85 48.68 -4.94
N ALA A 127 -29.82 48.07 -5.60
CA ALA A 127 -30.68 47.06 -5.00
C ALA A 127 -29.91 45.77 -4.68
N GLU A 128 -28.99 45.39 -5.58
CA GLU A 128 -28.10 44.26 -5.38
C GLU A 128 -27.10 44.52 -4.24
N PHE A 129 -26.58 45.75 -4.12
CA PHE A 129 -25.76 46.16 -2.98
C PHE A 129 -26.53 46.08 -1.65
N GLU A 130 -27.79 46.52 -1.63
CA GLU A 130 -28.63 46.50 -0.43
C GLU A 130 -29.00 45.06 0.02
N GLU A 131 -29.19 44.13 -0.93
CA GLU A 131 -29.35 42.70 -0.61
C GLU A 131 -28.05 42.13 -0.01
N ARG A 132 -26.90 42.37 -0.67
CA ARG A 132 -25.61 41.82 -0.25
C ARG A 132 -25.10 42.41 1.07
N ILE A 133 -25.35 43.69 1.33
CA ILE A 133 -24.99 44.32 2.61
C ILE A 133 -25.86 43.78 3.76
N SER A 134 -27.12 43.40 3.49
CA SER A 134 -27.98 42.71 4.46
C SER A 134 -27.43 41.33 4.81
N LEU A 135 -26.94 40.57 3.82
CA LEU A 135 -26.26 39.29 4.06
C LEU A 135 -24.98 39.48 4.89
N PHE A 136 -24.20 40.52 4.60
CA PHE A 136 -23.01 40.85 5.38
C PHE A 136 -23.36 41.21 6.83
N LYS A 137 -24.43 41.99 7.05
CA LYS A 137 -24.92 42.31 8.39
C LYS A 137 -25.27 41.04 9.18
N GLN A 138 -25.98 40.09 8.56
CA GLN A 138 -26.28 38.80 9.19
C GLN A 138 -25.02 38.00 9.53
N TYR A 139 -23.99 38.06 8.67
CA TYR A 139 -22.70 37.44 8.96
C TYR A 139 -21.99 38.09 10.15
N LEU A 140 -21.99 39.43 10.24
CA LEU A 140 -21.40 40.17 11.37
C LEU A 140 -22.08 39.85 12.70
N GLU A 141 -23.39 39.61 12.70
CA GLU A 141 -24.18 39.23 13.89
C GLU A 141 -23.95 37.75 14.31
N THR A 142 -23.41 36.92 13.42
CA THR A 142 -23.20 35.48 13.66
C THR A 142 -21.71 35.15 13.80
N ARG A 143 -21.07 34.65 12.74
CA ARG A 143 -19.68 34.17 12.75
C ARG A 143 -18.67 35.32 12.78
N GLY A 144 -19.04 36.47 12.24
CA GLY A 144 -18.22 37.69 12.27
C GLY A 144 -18.15 38.33 13.66
N ALA A 145 -19.00 37.98 14.63
CA ALA A 145 -19.03 38.66 15.93
C ALA A 145 -17.70 38.54 16.71
N ALA A 146 -17.04 37.38 16.62
CA ALA A 146 -15.77 37.12 17.31
C ALA A 146 -14.60 37.99 16.81
N LEU A 147 -14.66 38.44 15.54
CA LEU A 147 -13.62 39.24 14.91
C LEU A 147 -13.66 40.73 15.29
N SER A 148 -14.67 41.15 16.07
CA SER A 148 -14.83 42.54 16.54
C SER A 148 -13.75 42.96 17.54
N GLN A 149 -13.07 41.98 18.15
CA GLN A 149 -11.97 42.20 19.09
C GLN A 149 -10.65 42.53 18.37
N THR A 150 -10.57 42.32 17.06
CA THR A 150 -9.37 42.61 16.26
C THR A 150 -9.44 44.03 15.72
N THR A 151 -8.42 44.84 16.05
CA THR A 151 -8.35 46.26 15.67
C THR A 151 -8.34 46.49 14.15
N GLU A 152 -7.89 45.51 13.38
CA GLU A 152 -7.87 45.53 11.92
C GLU A 152 -9.28 45.50 11.29
N PHE A 153 -10.23 44.78 11.90
CA PHE A 153 -11.56 44.59 11.31
C PHE A 153 -12.59 45.63 11.75
N LEU A 154 -12.32 46.33 12.85
CA LEU A 154 -13.24 47.28 13.49
C LEU A 154 -13.82 48.34 12.53
N PRO A 155 -13.05 48.95 11.61
CA PRO A 155 -13.59 49.92 10.67
C PRO A 155 -14.67 49.35 9.74
N TYR A 156 -14.62 48.06 9.43
CA TYR A 156 -15.54 47.40 8.49
C TYR A 156 -16.89 47.03 9.10
N TYR A 157 -17.04 47.03 10.44
CA TYR A 157 -18.36 46.88 11.09
C TYR A 157 -19.27 48.09 10.85
N ALA A 158 -18.69 49.24 10.49
CA ALA A 158 -19.45 50.42 10.10
C ALA A 158 -19.97 50.34 8.65
N LEU A 159 -19.44 49.43 7.82
CA LEU A 159 -19.75 49.33 6.38
C LEU A 159 -21.26 49.20 6.10
N PRO A 160 -22.06 48.40 6.84
CA PRO A 160 -23.51 48.31 6.62
C PRO A 160 -24.30 49.58 6.94
N PHE A 161 -23.71 50.51 7.68
CA PHE A 161 -24.37 51.71 8.17
C PHE A 161 -23.95 52.98 7.40
N VAL A 162 -22.98 52.85 6.48
CA VAL A 162 -22.49 53.97 5.68
C VAL A 162 -23.30 54.06 4.38
N PRO A 163 -24.01 55.18 4.12
CA PRO A 163 -24.88 55.32 2.94
C PRO A 163 -24.12 55.24 1.61
N ASN A 164 -22.85 55.64 1.58
CA ASN A 164 -22.00 55.54 0.40
C ASN A 164 -20.57 55.13 0.77
N PRO A 165 -20.24 53.83 0.71
CA PRO A 165 -18.92 53.33 1.06
C PRO A 165 -17.78 53.83 0.16
N THR A 166 -18.08 54.25 -1.08
CA THR A 166 -17.06 54.64 -2.07
C THR A 166 -16.35 55.96 -1.74
N VAL A 167 -16.99 56.82 -0.94
CA VAL A 167 -16.48 58.17 -0.60
C VAL A 167 -15.81 58.18 0.79
N HIS A 168 -16.01 57.14 1.59
CA HIS A 168 -15.60 57.14 2.99
C HIS A 168 -14.09 56.87 3.15
N PRO A 169 -13.32 57.71 3.88
CA PRO A 169 -11.86 57.59 4.00
C PRO A 169 -11.39 56.22 4.51
N SER A 170 -12.13 55.61 5.44
CA SER A 170 -11.77 54.30 6.02
C SER A 170 -11.90 53.11 5.06
N PHE A 171 -12.56 53.28 3.91
CA PHE A 171 -12.75 52.21 2.92
C PHE A 171 -11.98 52.47 1.62
N LYS A 172 -11.17 53.51 1.54
CA LYS A 172 -10.41 53.87 0.34
C LYS A 172 -9.58 52.70 -0.18
N ASP A 173 -8.97 51.93 0.72
CA ASP A 173 -8.16 50.77 0.38
C ASP A 173 -8.98 49.63 -0.25
N LEU A 174 -10.27 49.52 0.12
CA LEU A 174 -11.23 48.59 -0.48
C LEU A 174 -11.67 48.98 -1.89
N PHE A 175 -11.21 50.10 -2.45
CA PHE A 175 -11.53 50.48 -3.84
C PHE A 175 -10.27 50.66 -4.70
N GLN A 176 -9.10 50.35 -4.15
CA GLN A 176 -7.86 50.31 -4.93
C GLN A 176 -7.85 49.12 -5.90
N ASP A 177 -7.23 49.30 -7.07
CA ASP A 177 -7.06 48.27 -8.10
C ASP A 177 -6.17 47.09 -7.62
N SER A 178 -5.35 47.33 -6.60
CA SER A 178 -4.45 46.34 -5.99
C SER A 178 -5.15 45.38 -5.03
N TRP A 179 -6.31 45.73 -4.49
CA TRP A 179 -6.96 44.99 -3.40
C TRP A 179 -7.53 43.63 -3.86
N ILE A 180 -8.22 43.59 -5.00
CA ILE A 180 -8.81 42.33 -5.54
C ILE A 180 -7.72 41.31 -5.89
N PRO A 181 -6.64 41.67 -6.63
CA PRO A 181 -5.54 40.74 -6.90
C PRO A 181 -4.88 40.20 -5.63
N GLN A 182 -4.72 41.03 -4.60
CA GLN A 182 -4.14 40.61 -3.32
C GLN A 182 -5.06 39.62 -2.59
N LEU A 183 -6.36 39.90 -2.53
CA LEU A 183 -7.34 39.00 -1.92
C LEU A 183 -7.42 37.67 -2.68
N LYS A 184 -7.43 37.73 -4.02
CA LYS A 184 -7.39 36.54 -4.87
C LYS A 184 -6.15 35.70 -4.63
N SER A 185 -4.96 36.32 -4.54
CA SER A 185 -3.72 35.59 -4.26
C SER A 185 -3.74 34.94 -2.86
N LYS A 186 -4.33 35.60 -1.86
CA LYS A 186 -4.55 35.01 -0.53
C LYS A 186 -5.50 33.81 -0.60
N LEU A 187 -6.61 33.94 -1.33
CA LEU A 187 -7.55 32.85 -1.57
C LEU A 187 -6.89 31.66 -2.29
N GLU A 188 -6.14 31.90 -3.35
CA GLU A 188 -5.43 30.85 -4.10
C GLU A 188 -4.44 30.07 -3.22
N LYS A 189 -3.64 30.79 -2.42
CA LYS A 189 -2.70 30.18 -1.46
C LYS A 189 -3.43 29.37 -0.41
N PHE A 190 -4.51 29.89 0.14
CA PHE A 190 -5.34 29.19 1.12
C PHE A 190 -5.95 27.91 0.53
N LEU A 191 -6.56 27.98 -0.66
CA LEU A 191 -7.14 26.81 -1.32
C LEU A 191 -6.06 25.75 -1.62
N LEU A 192 -4.86 26.16 -2.00
CA LEU A 192 -3.73 25.25 -2.20
C LEU A 192 -3.31 24.50 -0.92
N LEU A 193 -3.47 25.10 0.25
CA LEU A 193 -3.10 24.49 1.54
C LEU A 193 -4.25 23.68 2.13
N SER A 194 -5.46 24.25 2.13
CA SER A 194 -6.67 23.68 2.73
C SER A 194 -7.27 22.52 1.93
N LEU A 195 -7.15 22.53 0.60
CA LEU A 195 -7.66 21.44 -0.23
C LEU A 195 -6.65 20.28 -0.38
N LYS A 196 -5.36 20.52 -0.13
CA LYS A 196 -4.33 19.47 -0.08
C LYS A 196 -4.37 18.69 1.24
N SER A 197 -4.88 19.27 2.32
CA SER A 197 -4.89 18.67 3.66
C SER A 197 -6.13 17.83 3.97
N SER A 198 -7.10 17.65 3.05
CA SER A 198 -8.30 16.88 3.38
C SER A 198 -8.02 15.36 3.32
N LYS A 199 -8.30 14.68 4.44
CA LYS A 199 -7.72 13.39 4.89
C LYS A 199 -8.12 12.14 4.07
N THR A 200 -7.17 11.22 3.92
CA THR A 200 -7.27 9.81 3.46
C THR A 200 -6.20 9.05 4.24
N PRO A 201 -6.29 7.80 4.74
CA PRO A 201 -7.32 6.79 4.56
C PRO A 201 -7.69 5.91 5.79
N ARG A 202 -8.99 5.59 5.97
CA ARG A 202 -9.44 4.47 6.83
C ARG A 202 -9.35 3.10 6.09
N LEU A 203 -8.10 2.76 5.71
CA LEU A 203 -7.61 1.75 4.75
C LEU A 203 -8.25 1.86 3.35
N LEU A 204 -7.84 2.93 2.66
CA LEU A 204 -8.55 3.75 1.66
C LEU A 204 -10.08 3.54 1.64
N THR A 205 -10.64 3.86 2.81
CA THR A 205 -12.03 3.69 3.26
C THR A 205 -12.60 2.33 2.85
N LEU A 206 -11.94 1.32 3.45
CA LEU A 206 -12.09 -0.14 3.36
C LEU A 206 -12.11 -0.74 1.95
N TYR A 207 -11.25 -0.16 1.10
CA TYR A 207 -11.15 -0.37 -0.34
C TYR A 207 -12.43 -0.05 -1.11
N LYS A 208 -13.07 1.04 -0.66
CA LYS A 208 -14.24 1.73 -1.24
C LYS A 208 -15.55 0.93 -1.20
N GLU A 209 -15.74 0.11 -0.16
CA GLU A 209 -16.99 -0.64 0.14
C GLU A 209 -17.41 -1.67 -0.94
N GLY A 210 -16.55 -2.64 -1.27
CA GLY A 210 -16.95 -3.97 -1.77
C GLY A 210 -17.45 -4.15 -3.22
N GLY A 211 -17.74 -3.08 -3.97
CA GLY A 211 -18.07 -3.08 -5.41
C GLY A 211 -19.47 -2.54 -5.74
N ARG A 212 -19.60 -1.39 -6.42
CA ARG A 212 -20.91 -0.80 -6.81
C ARG A 212 -21.25 -1.07 -8.28
N SER A 213 -22.35 -1.83 -8.47
CA SER A 213 -23.23 -2.05 -9.63
C SER A 213 -22.89 -3.15 -10.66
N THR A 214 -23.76 -4.17 -10.68
CA THR A 214 -23.76 -5.46 -11.41
C THR A 214 -23.56 -5.41 -12.93
N LYS A 215 -23.42 -4.22 -13.54
CA LYS A 215 -23.26 -4.05 -15.00
C LYS A 215 -21.83 -3.79 -15.44
N GLU A 216 -20.96 -3.23 -14.60
CA GLU A 216 -19.54 -3.05 -14.92
C GLU A 216 -18.71 -4.32 -14.69
N ILE A 217 -19.19 -5.19 -13.79
CA ILE A 217 -18.61 -6.51 -13.49
C ILE A 217 -18.56 -7.38 -14.75
N GLU A 218 -19.59 -7.37 -15.59
CA GLU A 218 -19.60 -8.19 -16.81
C GLU A 218 -18.54 -7.71 -17.82
N THR A 219 -18.40 -6.39 -17.99
CA THR A 219 -17.41 -5.83 -18.93
C THR A 219 -15.97 -5.99 -18.43
N GLU A 220 -15.73 -5.80 -17.13
CA GLU A 220 -14.39 -5.97 -16.57
C GLU A 220 -14.02 -7.44 -16.36
N ALA A 221 -14.97 -8.31 -16.00
CA ALA A 221 -14.75 -9.76 -15.94
C ALA A 221 -14.45 -10.34 -17.33
N VAL A 222 -15.10 -9.85 -18.39
CA VAL A 222 -14.77 -10.25 -19.77
C VAL A 222 -13.35 -9.79 -20.14
N GLN A 223 -12.96 -8.57 -19.80
CA GLN A 223 -11.57 -8.11 -20.02
C GLN A 223 -10.55 -8.88 -19.17
N GLN A 224 -10.88 -9.23 -17.93
CA GLN A 224 -10.01 -10.04 -17.07
C GLN A 224 -9.89 -11.48 -17.56
N LEU A 225 -10.98 -12.10 -18.02
CA LEU A 225 -10.95 -13.42 -18.65
C LEU A 225 -10.11 -13.40 -19.92
N GLN A 226 -10.18 -12.33 -20.72
CA GLN A 226 -9.30 -12.17 -21.90
C GLN A 226 -7.82 -12.01 -21.51
N LEU A 227 -7.52 -11.26 -20.45
CA LEU A 227 -6.15 -11.11 -19.96
C LEU A 227 -5.61 -12.41 -19.35
N GLN A 228 -6.42 -13.14 -18.59
CA GLN A 228 -6.06 -14.47 -18.07
C GLN A 228 -5.88 -15.49 -19.19
N LEU A 229 -6.70 -15.44 -20.24
CA LEU A 229 -6.53 -16.27 -21.42
C LEU A 229 -5.20 -15.93 -22.11
N ALA A 230 -4.89 -14.65 -22.31
CA ALA A 230 -3.62 -14.23 -22.91
C ALA A 230 -2.39 -14.61 -22.05
N GLU A 231 -2.49 -14.55 -20.73
CA GLU A 231 -1.40 -14.96 -19.84
C GLU A 231 -1.27 -16.49 -19.77
N SER A 232 -2.39 -17.22 -19.76
CA SER A 232 -2.42 -18.68 -19.88
C SER A 232 -1.81 -19.11 -21.21
N ASP A 233 -2.15 -18.46 -22.32
CA ASP A 233 -1.58 -18.72 -23.63
C ASP A 233 -0.08 -18.44 -23.67
N ARG A 234 0.39 -17.39 -22.99
CA ARG A 234 1.83 -17.14 -22.80
C ARG A 234 2.51 -18.25 -21.99
N ARG A 235 1.87 -18.76 -20.94
CA ARG A 235 2.38 -19.89 -20.14
C ARG A 235 2.40 -21.17 -20.94
N ILE A 236 1.33 -21.49 -21.67
CA ILE A 236 1.24 -22.63 -22.60
C ILE A 236 2.33 -22.51 -23.65
N THR A 237 2.51 -21.34 -24.27
CA THR A 237 3.58 -21.11 -25.24
C THR A 237 4.97 -21.34 -24.63
N SER A 238 5.19 -20.92 -23.37
CA SER A 238 6.43 -21.18 -22.64
C SER A 238 6.65 -22.67 -22.36
N TYR A 239 5.60 -23.38 -21.93
CA TYR A 239 5.65 -24.83 -21.71
C TYR A 239 5.88 -25.60 -23.01
N VAL A 240 5.21 -25.21 -24.10
CA VAL A 240 5.43 -25.79 -25.45
C VAL A 240 6.85 -25.55 -25.92
N ARG A 241 7.41 -24.35 -25.73
CA ARG A 241 8.83 -24.08 -26.05
C ARG A 241 9.77 -24.95 -25.23
N LYS A 242 9.53 -25.10 -23.93
CA LYS A 242 10.33 -25.97 -23.05
C LYS A 242 10.20 -27.43 -23.48
N PHE A 243 8.99 -27.90 -23.75
CA PHE A 243 8.72 -29.24 -24.22
C PHE A 243 9.41 -29.53 -25.55
N ASN A 244 9.29 -28.64 -26.54
CA ASN A 244 9.96 -28.79 -27.84
C ASN A 244 11.47 -28.81 -27.70
N LYS A 245 12.03 -27.99 -26.79
CA LYS A 245 13.47 -28.01 -26.48
C LYS A 245 13.88 -29.36 -25.87
N THR A 246 13.18 -29.81 -24.85
CA THR A 246 13.42 -31.12 -24.22
C THR A 246 13.28 -32.26 -25.23
N GLN A 247 12.27 -32.21 -26.11
CA GLN A 247 12.07 -33.21 -27.16
C GLN A 247 13.20 -33.21 -28.20
N ALA A 248 13.71 -32.03 -28.58
CA ALA A 248 14.87 -31.93 -29.46
C ALA A 248 16.13 -32.48 -28.80
N ASP A 249 16.34 -32.20 -27.50
CA ASP A 249 17.46 -32.75 -26.72
C ASP A 249 17.38 -34.28 -26.64
N TYR A 250 16.18 -34.84 -26.42
CA TYR A 250 15.97 -36.30 -26.44
C TYR A 250 16.24 -36.92 -27.82
N ARG A 251 15.78 -36.30 -28.91
CA ARG A 251 16.07 -36.78 -30.27
C ARG A 251 17.57 -36.72 -30.60
N ASN A 252 18.25 -35.66 -30.15
CA ASN A 252 19.71 -35.55 -30.29
C ASN A 252 20.43 -36.64 -29.50
N LEU A 253 20.01 -36.91 -28.26
CA LEU A 253 20.56 -37.99 -27.46
C LEU A 253 20.38 -39.36 -28.14
N ILE A 254 19.19 -39.63 -28.69
CA ILE A 254 18.93 -40.87 -29.44
C ILE A 254 19.88 -40.99 -30.64
N GLY A 255 20.05 -39.91 -31.41
CA GLY A 255 20.99 -39.88 -32.54
C GLY A 255 22.44 -40.14 -32.11
N ILE A 256 22.89 -39.49 -31.04
CA ILE A 256 24.23 -39.70 -30.48
C ILE A 256 24.40 -41.14 -29.98
N THR A 257 23.39 -41.71 -29.32
CA THR A 257 23.46 -43.10 -28.86
C THR A 257 23.52 -44.09 -30.02
N ALA A 258 22.80 -43.86 -31.11
CA ALA A 258 22.89 -44.69 -32.32
C ALA A 258 24.29 -44.59 -32.94
N GLU A 259 24.82 -43.38 -33.11
CA GLU A 259 26.18 -43.14 -33.61
C GLU A 259 27.25 -43.78 -32.71
N LEU A 260 27.06 -43.77 -31.39
CA LEU A 260 27.96 -44.42 -30.44
C LEU A 260 27.87 -45.96 -30.54
N VAL A 261 26.69 -46.52 -30.77
CA VAL A 261 26.51 -47.96 -30.98
C VAL A 261 27.16 -48.40 -32.28
N ASP A 262 26.94 -47.68 -33.38
CA ASP A 262 27.54 -47.96 -34.69
C ASP A 262 29.08 -47.85 -34.64
N THR A 263 29.60 -46.88 -33.90
CA THR A 263 31.05 -46.74 -33.71
C THR A 263 31.63 -47.82 -32.81
N LEU A 264 30.90 -48.27 -31.80
CA LEU A 264 31.31 -49.38 -30.95
C LEU A 264 31.31 -50.70 -31.75
N GLU A 265 30.31 -50.94 -32.59
CA GLU A 265 30.25 -52.07 -33.53
C GLU A 265 31.42 -52.02 -34.54
N ALA A 266 31.72 -50.84 -35.10
CA ALA A 266 32.85 -50.64 -35.99
C ALA A 266 34.22 -50.87 -35.30
N THR A 267 34.31 -50.57 -34.01
CA THR A 267 35.52 -50.78 -33.20
C THR A 267 35.71 -52.26 -32.86
N VAL A 268 34.62 -52.96 -32.54
CA VAL A 268 34.62 -54.43 -32.40
C VAL A 268 34.99 -55.11 -33.73
N SER A 269 34.66 -54.47 -34.86
CA SER A 269 35.06 -54.89 -36.22
C SER A 269 36.48 -54.48 -36.63
N GLY A 270 37.27 -53.88 -35.72
CA GLY A 270 38.69 -53.58 -35.93
C GLY A 270 39.03 -52.18 -36.48
N LYS A 271 38.08 -51.25 -36.58
CA LYS A 271 38.36 -49.85 -36.98
C LYS A 271 38.71 -48.99 -35.76
N MET A 272 39.77 -48.19 -35.83
CA MET A 272 40.16 -47.28 -34.76
C MET A 272 39.24 -46.04 -34.70
N ILE A 273 38.82 -45.66 -33.49
CA ILE A 273 38.06 -44.42 -33.24
C ILE A 273 39.03 -43.23 -33.24
N SER A 274 38.73 -42.15 -33.97
CA SER A 274 39.53 -40.92 -33.94
C SER A 274 39.17 -40.03 -32.74
N LEU A 275 40.17 -39.38 -32.15
CA LEU A 275 40.00 -38.47 -31.00
C LEU A 275 39.14 -37.24 -31.34
N GLU A 276 39.23 -36.77 -32.58
CA GLU A 276 38.45 -35.65 -33.12
C GLU A 276 36.94 -35.96 -33.17
N TYR A 277 36.60 -37.21 -33.48
CA TYR A 277 35.21 -37.67 -33.46
C TYR A 277 34.63 -37.64 -32.05
N LEU A 278 35.38 -38.10 -31.04
CA LEU A 278 34.95 -38.12 -29.64
C LEU A 278 34.76 -36.69 -29.08
N GLN A 279 35.62 -35.76 -29.49
CA GLN A 279 35.46 -34.33 -29.19
C GLN A 279 34.18 -33.75 -29.83
N SER A 280 33.84 -34.13 -31.06
CA SER A 280 32.62 -33.67 -31.73
C SER A 280 31.35 -34.17 -31.03
N VAL A 281 31.37 -35.41 -30.53
CA VAL A 281 30.28 -36.02 -29.76
C VAL A 281 30.11 -35.33 -28.40
N TYR A 282 31.23 -35.04 -27.72
CA TYR A 282 31.23 -34.29 -26.46
C TYR A 282 30.61 -32.90 -26.61
N VAL A 283 31.00 -32.14 -27.64
CA VAL A 283 30.44 -30.81 -27.91
C VAL A 283 28.94 -30.89 -28.20
N ARG A 284 28.47 -31.86 -28.98
CA ARG A 284 27.03 -32.04 -29.28
C ARG A 284 26.22 -32.39 -28.04
N LEU A 285 26.73 -33.24 -27.14
CA LEU A 285 26.10 -33.64 -25.88
C LEU A 285 25.95 -32.48 -24.89
N PHE A 286 26.99 -31.65 -24.77
CA PHE A 286 27.06 -30.63 -23.71
C PHE A 286 26.81 -29.19 -24.18
N SER A 287 26.55 -28.98 -25.47
CA SER A 287 26.27 -27.65 -26.05
C SER A 287 25.08 -26.90 -25.41
N SER A 288 24.11 -27.62 -24.84
CA SER A 288 22.96 -27.04 -24.14
C SER A 288 23.30 -26.56 -22.72
N GLN A 289 24.18 -27.27 -22.01
CA GLN A 289 24.67 -26.91 -20.67
C GLN A 289 25.75 -25.82 -20.71
N MET A 290 26.65 -25.84 -21.70
CA MET A 290 27.70 -24.81 -21.85
C MET A 290 27.12 -23.40 -22.07
N ARG A 291 26.03 -23.28 -22.85
CA ARG A 291 25.35 -22.00 -23.08
C ARG A 291 24.66 -21.42 -21.84
N GLN A 292 24.23 -22.25 -20.88
CA GLN A 292 23.61 -21.78 -19.64
C GLN A 292 24.64 -21.31 -18.60
N ARG A 293 25.81 -21.94 -18.53
CA ARG A 293 26.87 -21.55 -17.59
C ARG A 293 27.54 -20.22 -17.98
N MET A 294 27.67 -19.92 -19.27
CA MET A 294 28.22 -18.63 -19.74
C MET A 294 27.35 -17.41 -19.42
N VAL A 295 26.04 -17.58 -19.23
CA VAL A 295 25.10 -16.47 -18.94
C VAL A 295 25.07 -16.10 -17.45
N GLN A 296 25.62 -16.94 -16.56
CA GLN A 296 25.73 -16.65 -15.12
C GLN A 296 27.15 -16.27 -14.65
N SER A 297 28.15 -16.26 -15.55
CA SER A 297 29.53 -15.88 -15.20
C SER A 297 30.02 -14.72 -16.06
N THR A 298 29.53 -13.51 -15.79
CA THR A 298 30.20 -12.29 -16.22
C THR A 298 30.75 -11.56 -15.00
N ASP A 299 31.94 -11.96 -14.54
CA ASP A 299 32.98 -11.02 -14.13
C ASP A 299 34.34 -11.73 -13.98
N PHE A 300 35.10 -11.80 -15.07
CA PHE A 300 36.50 -12.24 -15.07
C PHE A 300 37.48 -11.05 -15.20
N THR A 301 36.98 -9.82 -15.01
CA THR A 301 37.72 -8.59 -15.32
C THR A 301 38.27 -7.87 -14.09
N ARG A 302 38.38 -8.52 -12.92
CA ARG A 302 39.05 -7.93 -11.76
C ARG A 302 40.48 -8.47 -11.58
N PRO A 303 41.53 -7.67 -11.84
CA PRO A 303 42.91 -8.06 -11.62
C PRO A 303 43.34 -7.74 -10.17
N GLY A 304 44.08 -8.67 -9.55
CA GLY A 304 44.70 -8.55 -8.22
C GLY A 304 44.05 -9.51 -7.22
N THR A 305 44.71 -10.50 -6.62
CA THR A 305 46.13 -10.71 -6.31
C THR A 305 46.32 -12.18 -5.93
N GLY A 306 47.42 -12.82 -6.33
CA GLY A 306 47.89 -14.08 -5.72
C GLY A 306 48.20 -15.19 -6.72
N TYR A 307 49.37 -15.09 -7.31
CA TYR A 307 49.93 -15.99 -8.32
C TYR A 307 50.45 -17.33 -7.76
N TYR A 308 50.49 -18.32 -8.66
CA TYR A 308 51.35 -19.51 -8.73
C TYR A 308 51.24 -20.63 -7.67
N SER A 309 50.64 -21.75 -8.08
CA SER A 309 51.33 -23.04 -8.05
C SER A 309 50.85 -23.91 -9.21
N LEU A 310 51.74 -24.13 -10.18
CA LEU A 310 51.59 -25.17 -11.19
C LEU A 310 51.98 -26.51 -10.55
N SER A 311 51.03 -27.43 -10.44
CA SER A 311 51.30 -28.87 -10.45
C SER A 311 50.23 -29.56 -11.32
N PRO A 312 50.57 -30.44 -12.27
CA PRO A 312 49.60 -31.02 -13.21
C PRO A 312 48.77 -32.18 -12.64
N TYR A 313 48.85 -32.46 -11.34
CA TYR A 313 48.13 -33.55 -10.68
C TYR A 313 47.46 -33.06 -9.40
N ASP A 314 46.34 -32.34 -9.53
CA ASP A 314 45.44 -32.15 -8.38
C ASP A 314 43.97 -32.07 -8.83
N ASP A 315 43.34 -33.25 -8.93
CA ASP A 315 41.90 -33.46 -9.15
C ASP A 315 41.06 -33.08 -7.90
N GLY A 316 41.69 -32.47 -6.89
CA GLY A 316 41.12 -32.19 -5.57
C GLY A 316 40.27 -30.91 -5.49
N TYR A 317 40.40 -29.96 -6.41
CA TYR A 317 39.74 -28.65 -6.27
C TYR A 317 38.22 -28.70 -6.54
N ALA A 318 37.79 -29.43 -7.57
CA ALA A 318 36.36 -29.62 -7.85
C ALA A 318 35.70 -30.55 -6.81
N SER A 319 36.43 -31.59 -6.38
CA SER A 319 35.98 -32.55 -5.37
C SER A 319 35.85 -31.91 -3.98
N SER A 320 36.71 -30.97 -3.60
CA SER A 320 36.63 -30.25 -2.33
C SER A 320 35.48 -29.24 -2.29
N MET A 321 35.19 -28.56 -3.40
CA MET A 321 34.02 -27.67 -3.54
C MET A 321 32.69 -28.44 -3.45
N LEU A 322 32.60 -29.60 -4.10
CA LEU A 322 31.42 -30.48 -4.01
C LEU A 322 31.29 -31.10 -2.61
N ARG A 323 32.40 -31.55 -2.00
CA ARG A 323 32.40 -32.11 -0.64
C ARG A 323 32.07 -31.05 0.41
N ALA A 324 32.47 -29.79 0.22
CA ALA A 324 32.08 -28.66 1.08
C ALA A 324 30.59 -28.27 0.93
N SER A 325 30.00 -28.52 -0.24
CA SER A 325 28.56 -28.28 -0.50
C SER A 325 27.66 -29.38 0.07
N ILE A 326 28.20 -30.59 0.28
CA ILE A 326 27.48 -31.77 0.80
C ILE A 326 27.80 -32.00 2.29
N ALA A 327 28.83 -31.36 2.83
CA ALA A 327 29.17 -31.44 4.25
C ALA A 327 28.00 -30.92 5.10
N PRO A 328 27.48 -31.71 6.07
CA PRO A 328 26.51 -31.20 7.02
C PRO A 328 27.15 -30.02 7.74
N GLN A 329 26.51 -28.85 7.67
CA GLN A 329 26.88 -27.73 8.53
C GLN A 329 26.81 -28.26 9.96
N ARG A 330 27.94 -28.27 10.69
CA ARG A 330 27.95 -28.66 12.09
C ARG A 330 26.87 -27.84 12.80
N PRO A 331 25.90 -28.44 13.51
CA PRO A 331 24.94 -27.69 14.27
C PRO A 331 25.75 -26.83 15.25
N LYS A 332 25.71 -25.51 15.06
CA LYS A 332 26.10 -24.60 16.13
C LYS A 332 25.03 -24.82 17.18
N ASP A 333 25.39 -25.38 18.34
CA ASP A 333 24.45 -25.56 19.46
C ASP A 333 23.88 -24.19 19.84
N VAL A 334 22.73 -23.84 19.25
CA VAL A 334 22.01 -22.61 19.58
C VAL A 334 21.34 -22.88 20.92
N PRO A 335 21.56 -22.04 21.97
CA PRO A 335 20.92 -22.24 23.26
C PRO A 335 19.40 -22.26 23.10
N MET A 336 18.76 -23.40 23.34
CA MET A 336 17.32 -23.54 23.21
C MET A 336 16.58 -22.91 24.39
N LEU A 337 15.42 -22.31 24.11
CA LEU A 337 14.60 -21.68 25.14
C LEU A 337 13.81 -22.76 25.92
N PRO A 338 13.59 -22.58 27.24
CA PRO A 338 12.87 -23.56 28.05
C PRO A 338 11.44 -23.81 27.54
N SER A 339 11.04 -25.08 27.45
CA SER A 339 9.67 -25.47 27.07
C SER A 339 8.62 -24.81 27.98
N LEU A 340 7.50 -24.39 27.39
CA LEU A 340 6.39 -23.78 28.13
C LEU A 340 5.35 -24.84 28.51
N ASP A 341 4.69 -24.61 29.63
CA ASP A 341 3.43 -25.28 29.95
C ASP A 341 2.28 -24.59 29.21
N TYR A 342 1.97 -25.11 28.03
CA TYR A 342 0.96 -24.55 27.15
C TYR A 342 -0.46 -24.70 27.71
N GLU A 343 -0.73 -25.72 28.53
CA GLU A 343 -2.06 -25.93 29.10
C GLU A 343 -2.36 -24.92 30.20
N LYS A 344 -1.39 -24.68 31.11
CA LYS A 344 -1.48 -23.61 32.09
C LYS A 344 -1.59 -22.25 31.42
N LEU A 345 -0.77 -21.99 30.40
CA LEU A 345 -0.76 -20.72 29.68
C LEU A 345 -2.10 -20.44 28.97
N LYS A 346 -2.70 -21.46 28.33
CA LYS A 346 -4.03 -21.34 27.72
C LYS A 346 -5.09 -21.02 28.77
N LYS A 347 -5.05 -21.68 29.93
CA LYS A 347 -5.98 -21.43 31.04
C LYS A 347 -5.85 -19.99 31.55
N ASP A 348 -4.62 -19.54 31.83
CA ASP A 348 -4.35 -18.21 32.36
C ASP A 348 -4.69 -17.10 31.36
N LEU A 349 -4.55 -17.35 30.05
CA LEU A 349 -4.98 -16.45 28.99
C LEU A 349 -6.51 -16.29 28.95
N VAL A 350 -7.28 -17.38 29.11
CA VAL A 350 -8.75 -17.34 28.99
C VAL A 350 -9.43 -16.92 30.30
N GLU A 351 -8.96 -17.42 31.44
CA GLU A 351 -9.60 -17.29 32.75
C GLU A 351 -8.88 -16.27 33.67
N GLY A 352 -7.60 -15.98 33.42
CA GLY A 352 -6.81 -15.11 34.29
C GLY A 352 -7.27 -13.65 34.33
N PRO A 353 -6.76 -12.83 35.25
CA PRO A 353 -7.09 -11.40 35.33
C PRO A 353 -6.54 -10.62 34.13
N LEU A 354 -7.19 -9.50 33.76
CA LEU A 354 -6.85 -8.69 32.56
C LEU A 354 -5.35 -8.34 32.49
N ARG A 355 -4.75 -7.94 33.60
CA ARG A 355 -3.32 -7.59 33.68
C ARG A 355 -2.42 -8.78 33.33
N LEU A 356 -2.75 -9.98 33.81
CA LEU A 356 -2.00 -11.19 33.51
C LEU A 356 -2.09 -11.52 32.02
N ARG A 357 -3.28 -11.42 31.42
CA ARG A 357 -3.48 -11.65 29.98
C ARG A 357 -2.62 -10.75 29.12
N CYS A 358 -2.60 -9.43 29.41
CA CYS A 358 -1.77 -8.47 28.68
C CYS A 358 -0.27 -8.82 28.78
N LEU A 359 0.22 -9.13 29.99
CA LEU A 359 1.62 -9.49 30.21
C LEU A 359 1.98 -10.81 29.50
N LEU A 360 1.09 -11.80 29.51
CA LEU A 360 1.30 -13.07 28.81
C LEU A 360 1.33 -12.89 27.30
N LEU A 361 0.39 -12.15 26.70
CA LEU A 361 0.38 -11.84 25.27
C LEU A 361 1.64 -11.10 24.84
N GLN A 362 2.08 -10.13 25.64
CA GLN A 362 3.34 -9.43 25.41
C GLN A 362 4.55 -10.35 25.52
N ALA A 363 4.61 -11.20 26.54
CA ALA A 363 5.70 -12.14 26.75
C ALA A 363 5.80 -13.19 25.63
N LEU A 364 4.66 -13.71 25.16
CA LEU A 364 4.59 -14.62 24.01
C LEU A 364 5.09 -13.95 22.74
N ARG A 365 4.65 -12.71 22.48
CA ARG A 365 5.14 -11.93 21.34
C ARG A 365 6.64 -11.73 21.43
N TRP A 366 7.15 -11.31 22.59
CA TRP A 366 8.58 -11.10 22.81
C TRP A 366 9.39 -12.38 22.68
N ARG A 367 8.88 -13.50 23.18
CA ARG A 367 9.53 -14.80 23.02
C ARG A 367 9.72 -15.14 21.55
N LEU A 368 8.76 -14.79 20.69
CA LEU A 368 8.87 -14.96 19.24
C LEU A 368 9.80 -13.91 18.60
N THR A 369 9.64 -12.62 18.90
CA THR A 369 10.37 -11.54 18.21
C THR A 369 11.79 -11.32 18.70
N ARG A 370 12.11 -11.64 19.96
CA ARG A 370 13.45 -11.53 20.56
C ARG A 370 14.28 -12.81 20.46
N SER A 371 13.69 -13.91 20.00
CA SER A 371 14.46 -15.12 19.68
C SER A 371 15.46 -14.86 18.54
N LEU A 372 16.58 -15.57 18.55
CA LEU A 372 17.59 -15.52 17.49
C LEU A 372 17.01 -16.03 16.17
N PRO A 373 17.21 -15.31 15.04
CA PRO A 373 16.81 -15.79 13.73
C PRO A 373 17.42 -17.17 13.43
N GLY A 374 16.62 -18.08 12.85
CA GLY A 374 17.00 -19.46 12.57
C GLY A 374 16.36 -20.43 13.56
N GLU A 375 17.10 -21.48 13.93
CA GLU A 375 16.59 -22.66 14.65
C GLU A 375 15.86 -22.32 15.96
N GLN A 376 16.35 -21.34 16.73
CA GLN A 376 15.70 -20.96 17.99
C GLN A 376 14.31 -20.36 17.78
N ARG A 377 14.16 -19.43 16.81
CA ARG A 377 12.87 -18.82 16.48
C ARG A 377 11.90 -19.83 15.89
N ASP A 378 12.40 -20.69 15.02
CA ASP A 378 11.60 -21.73 14.38
C ASP A 378 11.09 -22.72 15.42
N THR A 379 11.92 -23.12 16.38
CA THR A 379 11.52 -23.99 17.50
C THR A 379 10.45 -23.35 18.38
N VAL A 380 10.56 -22.04 18.69
CA VAL A 380 9.52 -21.32 19.44
C VAL A 380 8.20 -21.31 18.68
N LEU A 381 8.24 -20.98 17.39
CA LEU A 381 7.04 -20.95 16.55
C LEU A 381 6.42 -22.34 16.41
N GLN A 382 7.23 -23.37 16.18
CA GLN A 382 6.77 -24.76 16.13
C GLN A 382 6.18 -25.21 17.46
N GLY A 383 6.73 -24.78 18.59
CA GLY A 383 6.14 -25.00 19.91
C GLY A 383 4.75 -24.37 20.04
N PHE A 384 4.55 -23.17 19.48
CA PHE A 384 3.24 -22.51 19.48
C PHE A 384 2.24 -23.18 18.55
N ILE A 385 2.67 -23.61 17.37
CA ILE A 385 1.84 -24.28 16.35
C ILE A 385 1.44 -25.68 16.83
N SER A 386 2.42 -26.49 17.26
CA SER A 386 2.21 -27.88 17.71
C SER A 386 1.25 -27.97 18.89
N ASN A 387 1.25 -26.95 19.76
CA ASN A 387 0.36 -26.89 20.91
C ASN A 387 -0.93 -26.12 20.63
N ASP A 388 -1.20 -25.72 19.39
CA ASP A 388 -2.36 -24.96 18.98
C ASP A 388 -2.66 -23.79 19.93
N LEU A 389 -1.68 -22.91 20.12
CA LEU A 389 -1.76 -21.79 21.08
C LEU A 389 -2.99 -20.89 20.82
N LEU A 390 -3.36 -20.70 19.56
CA LEU A 390 -4.53 -19.90 19.17
C LEU A 390 -5.86 -20.70 19.25
N LYS A 391 -5.81 -21.99 19.60
CA LYS A 391 -6.95 -22.93 19.71
C LYS A 391 -7.84 -22.95 18.46
N CYS A 392 -7.25 -23.30 17.32
CA CYS A 392 -7.85 -23.24 16.00
C CYS A 392 -8.90 -24.34 15.74
N TYR A 393 -8.87 -25.44 16.50
CA TYR A 393 -9.63 -26.65 16.16
C TYR A 393 -10.85 -26.96 17.04
N ASN A 394 -11.16 -26.16 18.07
CA ASN A 394 -12.31 -26.43 18.94
C ASN A 394 -13.35 -25.28 18.95
N PRO A 395 -14.55 -25.47 18.35
CA PRO A 395 -15.54 -24.42 18.19
C PRO A 395 -16.31 -24.05 19.47
N ASN A 396 -16.18 -24.81 20.56
CA ASN A 396 -17.05 -24.72 21.74
C ASN A 396 -16.40 -24.03 22.96
N GLN A 397 -15.21 -23.43 22.85
CA GLN A 397 -14.55 -22.75 23.97
C GLN A 397 -14.01 -21.38 23.59
N LYS A 398 -13.91 -20.47 24.57
CA LYS A 398 -13.25 -19.17 24.41
C LYS A 398 -11.79 -19.37 23.98
N THR A 399 -11.46 -18.86 22.80
CA THR A 399 -10.13 -18.93 22.18
C THR A 399 -9.35 -17.65 22.43
N VAL A 400 -8.04 -17.69 22.18
CA VAL A 400 -7.20 -16.47 22.18
C VAL A 400 -7.66 -15.49 21.09
N LEU A 401 -8.28 -15.99 20.02
CA LEU A 401 -8.87 -15.14 18.97
C LEU A 401 -10.09 -14.36 19.46
N ASP A 402 -10.86 -14.87 20.42
CA ASP A 402 -11.98 -14.14 21.02
C ASP A 402 -11.53 -12.90 21.82
N MET A 403 -10.23 -12.80 22.14
CA MET A 403 -9.65 -11.60 22.75
C MET A 403 -9.65 -10.39 21.83
N MET A 404 -9.70 -10.60 20.51
CA MET A 404 -9.91 -9.52 19.52
C MET A 404 -11.29 -8.87 19.68
N ARG A 405 -12.25 -9.56 20.30
CA ARG A 405 -13.60 -9.05 20.61
C ARG A 405 -13.75 -8.56 22.06
N SER A 406 -12.64 -8.45 22.80
CA SER A 406 -12.70 -7.99 24.18
C SER A 406 -13.01 -6.50 24.29
N ASN A 407 -13.70 -6.10 25.37
CA ASN A 407 -14.02 -4.69 25.66
C ASN A 407 -12.78 -3.84 26.00
N ASN A 408 -11.60 -4.46 26.16
CA ASN A 408 -10.37 -3.78 26.55
C ASN A 408 -9.45 -3.58 25.34
N GLU A 409 -9.19 -2.32 25.01
CA GLU A 409 -8.36 -1.93 23.86
C GLU A 409 -6.94 -2.53 23.93
N VAL A 410 -6.32 -2.55 25.12
CA VAL A 410 -4.95 -3.04 25.31
C VAL A 410 -4.84 -4.54 25.02
N VAL A 411 -5.86 -5.33 25.42
CA VAL A 411 -5.90 -6.76 25.14
C VAL A 411 -6.04 -7.02 23.64
N ARG A 412 -6.94 -6.29 22.95
CA ARG A 412 -7.10 -6.38 21.50
C ARG A 412 -5.79 -6.05 20.77
N GLN A 413 -5.14 -4.95 21.16
CA GLN A 413 -3.87 -4.50 20.60
C GLN A 413 -2.74 -5.54 20.77
N TYR A 414 -2.57 -6.11 21.96
CA TYR A 414 -1.53 -7.13 22.17
C TYR A 414 -1.83 -8.44 21.45
N THR A 415 -3.10 -8.79 21.30
CA THR A 415 -3.53 -9.96 20.52
C THR A 415 -3.22 -9.75 19.03
N ALA A 416 -3.57 -8.60 18.46
CA ALA A 416 -3.26 -8.25 17.07
C ALA A 416 -1.76 -8.26 16.80
N ARG A 417 -0.95 -7.68 17.71
CA ARG A 417 0.51 -7.68 17.61
C ARG A 417 1.12 -9.07 17.69
N LEU A 418 0.53 -9.99 18.45
CA LEU A 418 0.95 -11.39 18.49
C LEU A 418 0.64 -12.08 17.16
N ILE A 419 -0.57 -11.91 16.62
CA ILE A 419 -0.96 -12.46 15.31
C ILE A 419 -0.05 -11.92 14.19
N ASN A 420 0.26 -10.63 14.20
CA ASN A 420 1.21 -10.03 13.25
C ASN A 420 2.60 -10.68 13.35
N ALA A 421 3.08 -10.96 14.56
CA ALA A 421 4.35 -11.64 14.76
C ALA A 421 4.38 -13.08 14.17
N PHE A 422 3.26 -13.80 14.20
CA PHE A 422 3.12 -15.07 13.48
C PHE A 422 3.15 -14.85 11.96
N ALA A 423 2.41 -13.86 11.45
CA ALA A 423 2.32 -13.58 10.01
C ALA A 423 3.67 -13.16 9.38
N SER A 424 4.59 -12.61 10.17
CA SER A 424 5.96 -12.30 9.73
C SER A 424 6.76 -13.54 9.34
N LEU A 425 6.42 -14.73 9.84
CA LEU A 425 7.14 -15.99 9.59
C LEU A 425 6.37 -16.89 8.61
N ALA A 426 7.08 -17.63 7.75
CA ALA A 426 6.45 -18.46 6.70
C ALA A 426 5.55 -19.55 7.27
N GLU A 427 6.05 -20.34 8.22
CA GLU A 427 5.28 -21.36 8.94
C GLU A 427 4.10 -20.76 9.72
N GLY A 428 4.27 -19.54 10.24
CA GLY A 428 3.22 -18.82 10.94
C GLY A 428 2.08 -18.43 10.00
N ARG A 429 2.37 -17.98 8.77
CA ARG A 429 1.36 -17.74 7.73
C ARG A 429 0.63 -19.03 7.34
N ALA A 430 1.36 -20.14 7.20
CA ALA A 430 0.76 -21.43 6.90
C ALA A 430 -0.23 -21.85 8.00
N TYR A 431 0.16 -21.73 9.27
CA TYR A 431 -0.73 -22.00 10.41
C TYR A 431 -1.94 -21.07 10.46
N LEU A 432 -1.76 -19.76 10.32
CA LEU A 432 -2.86 -18.78 10.35
C LEU A 432 -3.86 -19.01 9.20
N SER A 433 -3.38 -19.46 8.02
CA SER A 433 -4.25 -19.75 6.86
C SER A 433 -5.21 -20.92 7.10
N GLN A 434 -4.87 -21.82 8.03
CA GLN A 434 -5.73 -22.95 8.40
C GLN A 434 -6.91 -22.53 9.28
N ILE A 435 -6.97 -21.27 9.73
CA ILE A 435 -7.99 -20.77 10.68
C ILE A 435 -9.09 -20.02 9.91
N PRO A 436 -10.25 -20.64 9.63
CA PRO A 436 -11.25 -20.03 8.73
C PRO A 436 -11.93 -18.80 9.34
N LYS A 437 -12.05 -18.76 10.68
CA LYS A 437 -12.67 -17.64 11.41
C LYS A 437 -11.76 -16.43 11.57
N LEU A 438 -10.44 -16.59 11.40
CA LEU A 438 -9.46 -15.54 11.67
C LEU A 438 -9.70 -14.31 10.80
N LEU A 439 -9.84 -14.50 9.50
CA LEU A 439 -10.06 -13.40 8.55
C LEU A 439 -11.33 -12.62 8.89
N LYS A 440 -12.41 -13.33 9.23
CA LYS A 440 -13.68 -12.71 9.63
C LYS A 440 -13.52 -11.86 10.90
N VAL A 441 -12.86 -12.39 11.92
CA VAL A 441 -12.62 -11.68 13.19
C VAL A 441 -11.73 -10.44 12.98
N LEU A 442 -10.66 -10.55 12.20
CA LEU A 442 -9.78 -9.41 11.88
C LEU A 442 -10.52 -8.33 11.08
N THR A 443 -11.37 -8.74 10.13
CA THR A 443 -12.18 -7.81 9.32
C THR A 443 -13.23 -7.08 10.17
N GLU A 444 -13.91 -7.80 11.06
CA GLU A 444 -14.85 -7.21 12.02
C GLU A 444 -14.15 -6.22 12.95
N ALA A 445 -13.00 -6.59 13.51
CA ALA A 445 -12.21 -5.71 14.37
C ALA A 445 -11.83 -4.42 13.62
N LEU A 446 -11.31 -4.53 12.40
CA LEU A 446 -10.92 -3.39 11.56
C LEU A 446 -12.09 -2.44 11.25
N LYS A 447 -13.31 -2.97 11.10
CA LYS A 447 -14.54 -2.17 10.86
C LYS A 447 -15.01 -1.43 12.10
N THR A 448 -14.83 -2.02 13.28
CA THR A 448 -15.34 -1.47 14.56
C THR A 448 -14.41 -0.46 15.25
N GLU A 449 -13.16 -0.34 14.81
CA GLU A 449 -12.19 0.56 15.45
C GLU A 449 -12.33 1.99 14.96
N ASP A 450 -12.77 2.91 15.84
CA ASP A 450 -13.03 4.33 15.56
C ASP A 450 -11.80 5.22 15.40
N LYS A 451 -10.63 4.76 15.85
CA LYS A 451 -9.37 5.49 15.80
C LYS A 451 -8.39 4.78 14.87
N GLU A 452 -7.70 5.56 14.04
CA GLU A 452 -6.41 5.16 13.45
C GLU A 452 -5.40 5.06 14.61
N SER A 453 -5.52 3.99 15.39
CA SER A 453 -4.58 3.73 16.48
C SER A 453 -3.25 3.30 15.88
N LEU A 454 -2.15 3.70 16.53
CA LEU A 454 -0.74 3.31 16.25
C LEU A 454 -0.47 1.79 16.29
N THR A 455 -1.52 0.98 16.27
CA THR A 455 -1.51 -0.48 16.30
C THR A 455 -1.95 -1.14 15.01
N ARG A 456 -2.23 -0.36 13.95
CA ARG A 456 -2.19 -0.89 12.58
C ARG A 456 -0.80 -1.33 12.18
#